data_AF-A0A0M9E6U3-F1
#
_entry.id   AF-A0A0M9E6U3-F1
#
_cell.length_a   1.000
_cell.length_b   1.000
_cell.length_c   1.000
_cell.angle_alpha   90.00
_cell.angle_beta   90.00
_cell.angle_gamma   90.00
#
_symmetry.space_group_name_H-M   'P 1'
#
loop_
_entity.id
_entity.type
_entity.pdbx_description
1 polymer ?
#
loop_
_entity_poly.entity_id
_entity_poly.type
_entity_poly.pdbx_seq_one_letter_code
_entity_poly.pdbx_strand_id
1 'polypeptide(L)'
;MEKKICLNKNCRRLFVASPKHPNQKYCSRKKCQNARKAKWQRKKLGIDEDYRKNQSQSYEKWISNKPDYWKKYRNRNPDYTKRNREKQKERDLLKRKKVTQAANTSTLQSLAKMDALTSKKQIIPGVYKLIPVNEDNLANMDALTVKINVIS
;
A
#
# COMPACT_ATOMS: atom_id res chain seq x y z
N MET A 1 -31.07 -30.31 2.55
CA MET A 1 -29.94 -29.38 2.81
C MET A 1 -30.13 -28.12 1.99
N GLU A 2 -30.24 -26.96 2.64
CA GLU A 2 -30.48 -25.68 1.97
C GLU A 2 -29.26 -25.28 1.12
N LYS A 3 -29.49 -24.95 -0.17
CA LYS A 3 -28.46 -24.45 -1.08
C LYS A 3 -28.33 -22.93 -0.91
N LYS A 4 -27.11 -22.46 -0.69
CA LYS A 4 -26.78 -21.03 -0.49
C LYS A 4 -25.95 -20.49 -1.65
N ILE A 5 -26.09 -19.20 -1.95
CA ILE A 5 -25.29 -18.51 -2.97
C ILE A 5 -23.96 -18.06 -2.37
N CYS A 6 -22.85 -18.33 -3.06
CA CYS A 6 -21.54 -17.90 -2.62
C CYS A 6 -21.40 -16.37 -2.67
N LEU A 7 -20.98 -15.75 -1.55
CA LEU A 7 -20.77 -14.29 -1.48
C LEU A 7 -19.55 -13.76 -2.24
N ASN A 8 -18.71 -14.62 -2.82
CA ASN A 8 -17.64 -14.16 -3.69
C ASN A 8 -18.25 -13.67 -5.01
N LYS A 9 -18.11 -12.36 -5.30
CA LYS A 9 -18.65 -11.69 -6.49
C LYS A 9 -18.24 -12.38 -7.79
N ASN A 10 -17.04 -12.95 -7.83
CA ASN A 10 -16.50 -13.63 -9.01
C ASN A 10 -16.87 -15.12 -9.08
N CYS A 11 -17.66 -15.65 -8.13
CA CYS A 11 -18.05 -17.05 -8.11
C CYS A 11 -19.56 -17.26 -8.15
N ARG A 12 -20.33 -16.61 -7.26
CA ARG A 12 -21.80 -16.65 -7.17
C ARG A 12 -22.51 -18.02 -7.26
N ARG A 13 -21.78 -19.13 -7.19
CA ARG A 13 -22.37 -20.47 -7.33
C ARG A 13 -23.27 -20.82 -6.16
N LEU A 14 -24.28 -21.64 -6.43
CA LEU A 14 -25.00 -22.39 -5.40
C LEU A 14 -24.06 -23.44 -4.78
N PHE A 15 -24.08 -23.55 -3.46
CA PHE A 15 -23.34 -24.57 -2.72
C PHE A 15 -24.13 -24.99 -1.48
N VAL A 16 -23.86 -26.20 -1.01
CA VAL A 16 -24.40 -26.69 0.27
C VAL A 16 -23.40 -26.35 1.37
N ALA A 17 -23.88 -25.70 2.44
CA ALA A 17 -23.05 -25.39 3.60
C ALA A 17 -22.63 -26.68 4.31
N SER A 18 -21.40 -26.71 4.83
CA SER A 18 -20.94 -27.86 5.64
C SER A 18 -21.84 -28.00 6.89
N PRO A 19 -22.25 -29.21 7.29
CA PRO A 19 -23.03 -29.43 8.51
C PRO A 19 -22.35 -28.86 9.76
N LYS A 20 -21.01 -28.88 9.82
CA LYS A 20 -20.22 -28.30 10.92
C LYS A 20 -20.24 -26.76 10.93
N HIS A 21 -20.61 -26.14 9.82
CA HIS A 21 -20.60 -24.69 9.62
C HIS A 21 -21.84 -24.24 8.83
N PRO A 22 -23.05 -24.33 9.42
CA PRO A 22 -24.31 -24.00 8.72
C PRO A 22 -24.35 -22.54 8.25
N ASN A 23 -23.61 -21.66 8.93
CA ASN A 23 -23.48 -20.24 8.60
C ASN A 23 -22.41 -19.93 7.55
N GLN A 24 -21.91 -20.93 6.82
CA GLN A 24 -20.93 -20.77 5.75
C GLN A 24 -21.48 -19.86 4.64
N LYS A 25 -20.79 -18.73 4.40
CA LYS A 25 -21.17 -17.72 3.37
C LYS A 25 -20.41 -17.85 2.05
N TYR A 26 -19.32 -18.62 2.04
CA TYR A 26 -18.45 -18.81 0.88
C TYR A 26 -18.32 -20.29 0.60
N CYS A 27 -18.41 -20.68 -0.67
CA CYS A 27 -18.25 -22.07 -1.06
C CYS A 27 -16.81 -22.60 -0.78
N SER A 28 -16.63 -23.92 -0.80
CA SER A 28 -15.35 -24.59 -0.46
C SER A 28 -14.16 -24.32 -1.41
N ARG A 29 -14.37 -23.71 -2.58
CA ARG A 29 -13.29 -23.42 -3.55
C ARG A 29 -12.22 -22.53 -2.91
N LYS A 30 -10.94 -22.88 -3.13
CA LYS A 30 -9.76 -22.16 -2.60
C LYS A 30 -9.82 -20.65 -2.83
N LYS A 31 -10.18 -20.21 -4.05
CA LYS A 31 -10.34 -18.78 -4.39
C LYS A 31 -11.38 -18.08 -3.50
N CYS A 32 -12.51 -18.73 -3.20
CA CYS A 32 -13.57 -18.15 -2.36
C CYS A 32 -13.21 -18.14 -0.88
N GLN A 33 -12.52 -19.19 -0.41
CA GLN A 33 -12.02 -19.24 0.96
C GLN A 33 -10.91 -18.21 1.20
N ASN A 34 -10.04 -17.96 0.22
CA ASN A 34 -9.05 -16.90 0.28
C ASN A 34 -9.72 -15.52 0.34
N ALA A 35 -10.75 -15.27 -0.49
CA ALA A 35 -11.53 -14.03 -0.44
C ALA A 35 -12.20 -13.83 0.93
N ARG A 36 -12.77 -14.90 1.53
CA ARG A 36 -13.32 -14.88 2.88
C ARG A 36 -12.27 -14.48 3.92
N LYS A 37 -11.12 -15.15 3.93
CA LYS A 37 -10.01 -14.89 4.87
C LYS A 37 -9.50 -13.46 4.72
N ALA A 38 -9.30 -12.99 3.49
CA ALA A 38 -8.88 -11.62 3.22
C ALA A 38 -9.90 -10.56 3.67
N LYS A 39 -11.21 -10.83 3.53
CA LYS A 39 -12.26 -9.94 4.05
C LYS A 39 -12.23 -9.89 5.58
N TRP A 40 -12.10 -11.04 6.23
CA TRP A 40 -12.00 -11.11 7.68
C TRP A 40 -10.76 -10.38 8.21
N GLN A 41 -9.59 -10.61 7.59
CA GLN A 41 -8.33 -9.97 8.00
C GLN A 41 -8.42 -8.45 7.88
N ARG A 42 -8.95 -7.92 6.76
CA ARG A 42 -9.16 -6.47 6.61
C ARG A 42 -10.09 -5.90 7.68
N LYS A 43 -11.18 -6.59 7.99
CA LYS A 43 -12.10 -6.18 9.06
C LYS A 43 -11.38 -6.17 10.42
N LYS A 44 -10.59 -7.21 10.71
CA LYS A 44 -9.85 -7.31 11.96
C LYS A 44 -8.80 -6.22 12.10
N LEU A 45 -7.98 -5.99 11.09
CA LEU A 45 -6.99 -4.91 11.10
C LEU A 45 -7.59 -3.51 11.31
N GLY A 46 -8.85 -3.28 10.92
CA GLY A 46 -9.52 -1.99 11.08
C GLY A 46 -10.26 -1.79 12.40
N ILE A 47 -10.54 -2.86 13.16
CA ILE A 47 -11.34 -2.79 14.40
C ILE A 47 -10.49 -3.15 15.63
N ASP A 48 -9.51 -4.01 15.46
CA ASP A 48 -8.77 -4.67 16.54
C ASP A 48 -7.34 -4.12 16.58
N GLU A 49 -7.09 -3.16 17.47
CA GLU A 49 -5.80 -2.47 17.57
C GLU A 49 -4.68 -3.41 18.03
N ASP A 50 -4.96 -4.30 18.98
CA ASP A 50 -4.00 -5.28 19.47
C ASP A 50 -3.61 -6.27 18.38
N TYR A 51 -4.59 -6.73 17.59
CA TYR A 51 -4.31 -7.54 16.42
C TYR A 51 -3.38 -6.82 15.42
N ARG A 52 -3.60 -5.52 15.19
CA ARG A 52 -2.74 -4.70 14.32
C ARG A 52 -1.32 -4.56 14.88
N LYS A 53 -1.16 -4.26 16.17
CA LYS A 53 0.14 -4.14 16.84
C LYS A 53 0.92 -5.45 16.80
N ASN A 54 0.26 -6.56 17.13
CA ASN A 54 0.87 -7.89 17.10
C ASN A 54 1.35 -8.27 15.69
N GLN A 55 0.59 -7.91 14.64
CA GLN A 55 1.03 -8.12 13.25
C GLN A 55 2.28 -7.30 12.91
N SER A 56 2.35 -6.02 13.34
CA SER A 56 3.54 -5.18 13.12
C SER A 56 4.77 -5.73 13.83
N GLN A 57 4.66 -6.02 15.12
CA GLN A 57 5.77 -6.58 15.91
C GLN A 57 6.26 -7.92 15.37
N SER A 58 5.34 -8.79 14.95
CA SER A 58 5.69 -10.07 14.32
C SER A 58 6.46 -9.87 13.02
N TYR A 59 6.06 -8.88 12.21
CA TYR A 59 6.74 -8.54 10.97
C TYR A 59 8.13 -7.93 11.21
N GLU A 60 8.25 -7.00 12.15
CA GLU A 60 9.52 -6.39 12.56
C GLU A 60 10.50 -7.45 13.07
N LYS A 61 10.05 -8.32 13.97
CA LYS A 61 10.84 -9.45 14.45
C LYS A 61 11.28 -10.37 13.32
N TRP A 62 10.39 -10.64 12.36
CA TRP A 62 10.73 -11.47 11.21
C TRP A 62 11.79 -10.83 10.31
N ILE A 63 11.68 -9.52 10.01
CA ILE A 63 12.68 -8.81 9.22
C ILE A 63 14.02 -8.79 9.95
N SER A 64 14.02 -8.45 11.23
CA SER A 64 15.24 -8.40 12.05
C SER A 64 15.96 -9.75 12.06
N ASN A 65 15.20 -10.84 12.19
CA ASN A 65 15.76 -12.20 12.16
C ASN A 65 16.20 -12.67 10.75
N LYS A 66 15.69 -12.06 9.68
CA LYS A 66 15.86 -12.52 8.29
C LYS A 66 16.10 -11.36 7.30
N PRO A 67 17.11 -10.50 7.52
CA PRO A 67 17.31 -9.27 6.74
C PRO A 67 17.55 -9.55 5.25
N ASP A 68 18.33 -10.58 4.93
CA ASP A 68 18.67 -10.94 3.54
C ASP A 68 17.63 -11.80 2.84
N TYR A 69 16.55 -12.20 3.52
CA TYR A 69 15.63 -13.20 2.98
C TYR A 69 15.07 -12.80 1.61
N TRP A 70 14.63 -11.56 1.46
CA TRP A 70 14.04 -11.09 0.20
C TRP A 70 15.07 -10.98 -0.92
N LYS A 71 16.34 -10.66 -0.62
CA LYS A 71 17.43 -10.66 -1.60
C LYS A 71 17.69 -12.08 -2.07
N LYS A 72 17.89 -13.02 -1.13
CA LYS A 72 18.11 -14.45 -1.41
C LYS A 72 16.92 -15.10 -2.12
N TYR A 73 15.69 -14.73 -1.77
CA TYR A 73 14.47 -15.22 -2.41
C TYR A 73 14.40 -14.78 -3.87
N ARG A 74 14.65 -13.51 -4.16
CA ARG A 74 14.65 -12.98 -5.53
C ARG A 74 15.73 -13.62 -6.40
N ASN A 75 16.95 -13.77 -5.87
CA ASN A 75 18.04 -14.43 -6.58
C ASN A 75 17.72 -15.90 -6.90
N ARG A 76 17.06 -16.61 -5.99
CA ARG A 76 16.62 -18.01 -6.21
C ARG A 76 15.40 -18.14 -7.12
N ASN A 77 14.64 -17.07 -7.33
CA ASN A 77 13.40 -17.08 -8.12
C ASN A 77 13.41 -15.97 -9.19
N PRO A 78 14.35 -16.02 -10.16
CA PRO A 78 14.51 -14.96 -11.15
C PRO A 78 13.27 -14.79 -12.04
N ASP A 79 12.65 -15.89 -12.49
CA ASP A 79 11.47 -15.86 -13.36
C ASP A 79 10.24 -15.27 -12.66
N TYR A 80 10.04 -15.61 -11.38
CA TYR A 80 9.00 -14.98 -10.57
C TYR A 80 9.25 -13.48 -10.43
N THR A 81 10.50 -13.10 -10.15
CA THR A 81 10.88 -11.69 -9.97
C THR A 81 10.68 -10.88 -11.25
N LYS A 82 11.07 -11.43 -12.41
CA LYS A 82 10.89 -10.79 -13.73
C LYS A 82 9.41 -10.57 -14.04
N ARG A 83 8.59 -11.63 -13.96
CA ARG A 83 7.13 -11.54 -14.19
C ARG A 83 6.46 -10.57 -13.23
N ASN A 84 6.85 -10.56 -11.96
CA ASN A 84 6.27 -9.62 -10.99
C ASN A 84 6.64 -8.16 -11.33
N ARG A 85 7.86 -7.92 -11.82
CA ARG A 85 8.32 -6.60 -12.26
C ARG A 85 7.58 -6.12 -13.51
N GLU A 86 7.35 -7.00 -14.50
CA GLU A 86 6.55 -6.68 -15.69
C GLU A 86 5.11 -6.32 -15.34
N LYS A 87 4.45 -7.13 -14.48
CA LYS A 87 3.10 -6.81 -13.99
C LYS A 87 3.04 -5.53 -13.17
N GLN A 88 4.12 -5.17 -12.46
CA GLN A 88 4.20 -3.90 -11.75
C GLN A 88 4.23 -2.73 -12.74
N LYS A 89 5.04 -2.81 -13.82
CA LYS A 89 5.05 -1.81 -14.89
C LYS A 89 3.67 -1.61 -15.51
N GLU A 90 2.95 -2.69 -15.79
CA GLU A 90 1.58 -2.64 -16.32
C GLU A 90 0.62 -1.92 -15.35
N ARG A 91 0.65 -2.29 -14.06
CA ARG A 91 -0.17 -1.62 -13.03
C ARG A 91 0.14 -0.13 -12.91
N ASP A 92 1.41 0.23 -12.95
CA ASP A 92 1.85 1.62 -12.84
C ASP A 92 1.44 2.44 -14.08
N LEU A 93 1.54 1.85 -15.27
CA LEU A 93 1.04 2.45 -16.51
C LEU A 93 -0.48 2.69 -16.45
N LEU A 94 -1.25 1.68 -16.02
CA LEU A 94 -2.71 1.80 -15.88
C LEU A 94 -3.10 2.88 -14.87
N LYS A 95 -2.37 3.01 -13.75
CA LYS A 95 -2.60 4.07 -12.77
C LYS A 95 -2.29 5.46 -13.35
N ARG A 96 -1.19 5.62 -14.08
CA ARG A 96 -0.86 6.88 -14.77
C ARG A 96 -1.94 7.26 -15.78
N LYS A 97 -2.42 6.32 -16.59
CA LYS A 97 -3.53 6.55 -17.54
C LYS A 97 -4.84 6.98 -16.86
N LYS A 98 -5.16 6.39 -15.70
CA LYS A 98 -6.33 6.81 -14.90
C LYS A 98 -6.17 8.21 -14.34
N VAL A 99 -4.97 8.56 -13.88
CA VAL A 99 -4.64 9.92 -13.40
C VAL A 99 -4.77 10.95 -14.52
N THR A 100 -4.29 10.66 -15.73
CA THR A 100 -4.41 11.59 -16.87
C THR A 100 -5.86 11.76 -17.33
N GLN A 101 -6.72 10.75 -17.18
CA GLN A 101 -8.15 10.85 -17.48
C GLN A 101 -8.95 11.54 -16.36
N ALA A 102 -8.50 11.46 -15.11
CA ALA A 102 -9.10 12.11 -13.95
C ALA A 102 -8.57 13.54 -13.70
N ALA A 103 -7.86 14.14 -14.66
CA ALA A 103 -7.30 15.49 -14.55
C ALA A 103 -8.34 16.62 -14.41
N ASN A 104 -9.63 16.30 -14.33
CA ASN A 104 -10.71 17.21 -13.91
C ASN A 104 -11.14 17.02 -12.45
N THR A 105 -10.45 16.24 -11.62
CA THR A 105 -10.80 16.05 -10.20
C THR A 105 -9.55 15.96 -9.33
N SER A 106 -9.38 16.94 -8.45
CA SER A 106 -8.18 17.27 -7.66
C SER A 106 -7.84 16.29 -6.53
N THR A 107 -7.77 14.99 -6.79
CA THR A 107 -7.32 14.02 -5.77
C THR A 107 -6.42 12.94 -6.39
N LEU A 108 -5.21 13.37 -6.72
CA LEU A 108 -4.14 12.54 -7.25
C LEU A 108 -3.52 11.67 -6.15
N GLN A 109 -3.89 10.39 -6.09
CA GLN A 109 -3.12 9.38 -5.35
C GLN A 109 -1.81 9.08 -6.09
N SER A 110 -0.77 9.84 -5.76
CA SER A 110 0.60 9.64 -6.21
C SER A 110 1.18 8.30 -5.72
N LEU A 111 1.92 7.63 -6.60
CA LEU A 111 2.64 6.38 -6.36
C LEU A 111 4.00 6.59 -5.63
N ALA A 112 4.35 7.82 -5.27
CA ALA A 112 5.56 8.11 -4.52
C ALA A 112 5.27 8.09 -3.01
N LYS A 113 6.20 7.49 -2.26
CA LYS A 113 6.25 7.46 -0.79
C LYS A 113 5.99 8.86 -0.23
N MET A 114 5.09 8.94 0.75
CA MET A 114 4.98 9.88 1.90
C MET A 114 5.48 11.35 1.79
N ASP A 115 6.58 11.64 1.09
CA ASP A 115 7.35 12.88 1.16
C ASP A 115 7.47 13.65 -0.17
N ALA A 116 6.83 13.20 -1.25
CA ALA A 116 6.81 13.97 -2.51
C ALA A 116 5.87 15.16 -2.37
N LEU A 117 6.42 16.37 -2.17
CA LEU A 117 5.70 17.66 -2.23
C LEU A 117 4.94 17.76 -3.57
N THR A 118 3.65 17.38 -3.57
CA THR A 118 2.80 17.33 -4.78
C THR A 118 1.87 18.54 -4.85
N SER A 119 2.37 19.73 -4.49
CA SER A 119 1.80 20.95 -5.03
C SER A 119 2.94 21.92 -5.30
N LYS A 120 2.90 22.59 -6.44
CA LYS A 120 3.54 23.88 -6.61
C LYS A 120 2.92 24.80 -5.55
N LYS A 121 3.40 24.76 -4.31
CA LYS A 121 3.11 25.79 -3.34
C LYS A 121 3.70 27.05 -3.95
N GLN A 122 2.83 27.99 -4.33
CA GLN A 122 3.27 29.34 -4.65
C GLN A 122 4.15 29.78 -3.47
N ILE A 123 5.40 30.12 -3.75
CA ILE A 123 6.32 30.60 -2.70
C ILE A 123 5.72 31.92 -2.24
N ILE A 124 5.22 31.94 -1.00
CA ILE A 124 4.61 33.12 -0.40
C ILE A 124 5.77 34.11 -0.15
N PRO A 125 5.68 35.38 -0.59
CA PRO A 125 6.68 36.38 -0.21
C PRO A 125 6.83 36.45 1.31
N GLY A 126 8.05 36.38 1.80
CA GLY A 126 8.29 36.25 3.24
C GLY A 126 9.74 36.03 3.61
N VAL A 127 9.99 35.97 4.91
CA VAL A 127 11.32 35.68 5.47
C VAL A 127 11.41 34.19 5.73
N TYR A 128 12.41 33.56 5.13
CA TYR A 128 12.68 32.14 5.20
C TYR A 128 14.03 31.88 5.84
N LYS A 129 14.13 30.73 6.52
CA LYS A 129 15.39 30.22 7.05
C LYS A 129 15.81 29.04 6.18
N LEU A 130 16.89 29.21 5.41
CA LEU A 130 17.49 28.17 4.58
C LEU A 130 18.53 27.43 5.41
N ILE A 131 18.43 26.11 5.45
CA ILE A 131 19.39 25.25 6.14
C ILE A 131 20.10 24.44 5.05
N PRO A 132 21.43 24.54 4.91
CA PRO A 132 22.17 23.73 3.95
C PRO A 132 22.07 22.26 4.36
N VAL A 133 21.75 21.40 3.40
CA VAL A 133 21.67 19.95 3.63
C VAL A 133 22.98 19.35 3.16
N ASN A 134 23.90 19.08 4.10
CA ASN A 134 25.09 18.26 3.84
C ASN A 134 24.79 16.81 4.23
N GLU A 135 25.30 15.86 3.46
CA GLU A 135 24.97 14.42 3.59
C GLU A 135 25.22 13.84 5.00
N ASP A 136 26.03 14.51 5.82
CA ASP A 136 26.49 13.99 7.12
C ASP A 136 26.16 14.84 8.36
N ASN A 137 25.41 15.94 8.27
CA ASN A 137 25.06 16.72 9.48
C ASN A 137 23.67 17.36 9.42
N LEU A 138 22.74 16.78 10.19
CA LEU A 138 21.39 17.29 10.45
C LEU A 138 21.37 18.29 11.63
N ALA A 139 22.43 19.07 11.82
CA ALA A 139 22.53 20.03 12.91
C ALA A 139 22.21 21.45 12.40
N ASN A 140 21.33 22.16 13.11
CA ASN A 140 20.77 23.49 12.79
C ASN A 140 21.77 24.67 12.88
N MET A 141 23.07 24.43 12.70
CA MET A 141 24.11 25.41 13.06
C MET A 141 24.28 26.53 12.03
N ASP A 142 24.03 26.28 10.73
CA ASP A 142 24.39 27.22 9.64
C ASP A 142 23.18 27.74 8.85
N ALA A 143 22.14 28.17 9.56
CA ALA A 143 20.91 28.56 8.90
C ALA A 143 20.93 30.02 8.43
N LEU A 144 20.81 30.22 7.11
CA LEU A 144 20.78 31.52 6.43
C LEU A 144 19.36 32.08 6.38
N THR A 145 19.16 33.29 6.88
CA THR A 145 17.87 33.99 6.76
C THR A 145 17.82 34.76 5.45
N VAL A 146 16.84 34.45 4.59
CA VAL A 146 16.63 35.10 3.29
C VAL A 146 15.22 35.69 3.20
N LYS A 147 15.08 36.84 2.54
CA LYS A 147 13.78 37.42 2.22
C LYS A 147 13.46 37.14 0.76
N ILE A 148 12.38 36.41 0.51
CA ILE A 148 11.91 36.12 -0.85
C ILE A 148 10.81 37.13 -1.19
N ASN A 149 11.01 37.88 -2.27
CA ASN A 149 10.00 38.75 -2.87
C ASN A 149 9.64 38.18 -4.25
N VAL A 150 8.36 38.19 -4.60
CA VAL A 150 7.91 37.88 -5.96
C VAL A 150 7.86 39.19 -6.74
N ILE A 151 8.61 39.27 -7.84
CA ILE A 151 8.54 40.38 -8.78
C ILE A 151 7.64 39.91 -9.93
N SER A 152 6.54 40.63 -10.17
CA SER A 152 5.65 40.44 -11.32
C SER A 152 6.09 41.32 -12.48
#